data_AF-A0A962A886-F1
#
_entry.id   AF-A0A962A886-F1
#
_cell.length_a   1.000
_cell.length_b   1.000
_cell.length_c   1.000
_cell.angle_alpha   90.00
_cell.angle_beta   90.00
_cell.angle_gamma   90.00
#
_symmetry.space_group_name_H-M   'P 1'
#
loop_
_entity.id
_entity.type
_entity.pdbx_description
1 polymer ?
#
loop_
_entity_poly.entity_id
_entity_poly.type
_entity_poly.pdbx_seq_one_letter_code
_entity_poly.pdbx_strand_id
1 'polypeptide(L)'
;MPTQKPATLDELSRYPRMTRWFGLALLLKLAWRVAIAELFGRFADGRLMVAALDKSTEADHATAASAHLPGGSDEAFTPDEDGALWIDYVADLGDGFDATYAIASLLARETLVVGEHATRRGRLLVMGGDEVYPLASPENYQQRLRDPYDWAFPDPEPESDSGPLVYAIPGNHDWYDGLVIFLGLFTRRDRLHLGGWRSRQGRSYFALQLTGDWWLWAVDAQLDNTIDQPQRDYFSAIAEAMEPDAHVILCGPEPGWLYTRDPDSRSLDVYDLIGDILRAKCPMAQIPLVLSGDTHHYSRYIGATSGVQFVTAGGGGGFLEATHHLKDEIALNRGDPNVALGWS
;
A
#
# COMPACT_ATOMS: atom_id res chain seq x y z
N MET A 1 15.65 28.11 7.79
CA MET A 1 15.77 26.69 8.14
C MET A 1 17.24 26.31 8.09
N PRO A 2 17.80 25.64 9.10
CA PRO A 2 19.14 25.08 8.96
C PRO A 2 19.06 24.01 7.88
N THR A 3 19.57 24.31 6.70
CA THR A 3 19.74 23.32 5.63
C THR A 3 20.73 22.30 6.15
N GLN A 4 20.25 21.10 6.46
CA GLN A 4 21.11 19.95 6.70
C GLN A 4 22.11 19.90 5.54
N LYS A 5 23.41 19.77 5.85
CA LYS A 5 24.42 19.75 4.80
C LYS A 5 24.07 18.60 3.84
N PRO A 6 24.15 18.81 2.51
CA PRO A 6 23.98 17.72 1.57
C PRO A 6 24.95 16.59 1.93
N ALA A 7 24.48 15.36 1.87
CA ALA A 7 25.33 14.21 2.13
C ALA A 7 26.52 14.20 1.18
N THR A 8 27.68 13.84 1.72
CA THR A 8 28.90 13.64 0.95
C THR A 8 28.81 12.37 0.10
N LEU A 9 29.60 12.30 -0.99
CA LEU A 9 29.71 11.07 -1.79
C LEU A 9 30.19 9.87 -0.96
N ASP A 10 31.01 10.11 0.06
CA ASP A 10 31.47 9.08 0.98
C ASP A 10 30.33 8.56 1.88
N GLU A 11 29.42 9.42 2.33
CA GLU A 11 28.21 9.00 3.05
C GLU A 11 27.27 8.21 2.14
N LEU A 12 27.04 8.70 0.91
CA LEU A 12 26.26 8.01 -0.11
C LEU A 12 26.84 6.63 -0.45
N SER A 13 28.17 6.48 -0.46
CA SER A 13 28.83 5.21 -0.79
C SER A 13 28.54 4.07 0.20
N ARG A 14 28.06 4.41 1.41
CA ARG A 14 27.71 3.44 2.46
C ARG A 14 26.31 2.88 2.29
N TYR A 15 25.48 3.51 1.47
CA TYR A 15 24.13 3.06 1.21
C TYR A 15 24.09 1.86 0.26
N PRO A 16 23.10 0.98 0.43
CA PRO A 16 22.98 -0.21 -0.39
C PRO A 16 22.59 0.14 -1.82
N ARG A 17 23.28 -0.50 -2.77
CA ARG A 17 22.86 -0.56 -4.17
C ARG A 17 21.66 -1.48 -4.35
N MET A 18 21.09 -1.47 -5.56
CA MET A 18 20.01 -2.37 -5.94
C MET A 18 20.35 -3.83 -5.62
N THR A 19 19.33 -4.60 -5.22
CA THR A 19 19.49 -6.02 -4.96
C THR A 19 19.99 -6.73 -6.20
N ARG A 20 20.96 -7.61 -6.02
CA ARG A 20 21.49 -8.45 -7.09
C ARG A 20 20.60 -9.68 -7.27
N TRP A 21 19.39 -9.48 -7.79
CA TRP A 21 18.35 -10.49 -7.95
C TRP A 21 18.83 -11.78 -8.64
N PHE A 22 19.70 -11.65 -9.64
CA PHE A 22 20.28 -12.79 -10.38
C PHE A 22 21.60 -13.33 -9.78
N GLY A 23 21.97 -12.87 -8.58
CA GLY A 23 23.16 -13.35 -7.89
C GLY A 23 22.92 -14.72 -7.25
N LEU A 24 23.68 -15.74 -7.65
CA LEU A 24 23.51 -17.13 -7.17
C LEU A 24 23.47 -17.25 -5.65
N ALA A 25 24.34 -16.54 -4.93
CA ALA A 25 24.38 -16.56 -3.47
C ALA A 25 23.10 -15.99 -2.83
N LEU A 26 22.53 -14.94 -3.44
CA LEU A 26 21.27 -14.36 -2.96
C LEU A 26 20.11 -15.30 -3.25
N LEU A 27 20.03 -15.87 -4.45
CA LEU A 27 18.99 -16.83 -4.82
C LEU A 27 18.94 -18.02 -3.85
N LEU A 28 20.10 -18.58 -3.49
CA LEU A 28 20.18 -19.67 -2.50
C LEU A 28 19.70 -19.22 -1.11
N LYS A 29 20.08 -18.01 -0.68
CA LYS A 29 19.66 -17.45 0.61
C LYS A 29 18.15 -17.17 0.65
N LEU A 30 17.59 -16.65 -0.44
CA LEU A 30 16.16 -16.38 -0.58
C LEU A 30 15.36 -17.67 -0.62
N ALA A 31 15.76 -18.64 -1.45
CA ALA A 31 15.11 -19.95 -1.49
C ALA A 31 15.03 -20.61 -0.11
N TRP A 32 16.13 -20.58 0.66
CA TRP A 32 16.14 -21.10 2.02
C TRP A 32 15.21 -20.34 2.97
N ARG A 33 15.16 -19.01 2.86
CA ARG A 33 14.30 -18.17 3.71
C ARG A 33 12.82 -18.27 3.35
N VAL A 34 12.49 -18.31 2.06
CA VAL A 34 11.12 -18.57 1.58
C VAL A 34 10.65 -19.93 2.10
N ALA A 35 11.48 -20.97 1.99
CA ALA A 35 11.14 -22.28 2.55
C ALA A 35 10.88 -22.23 4.06
N ILE A 36 11.68 -21.48 4.83
CA ILE A 36 11.44 -21.27 6.27
C ILE A 36 10.16 -20.46 6.52
N ALA A 37 9.93 -19.38 5.76
CA ALA A 37 8.76 -18.53 5.90
C ALA A 37 7.47 -19.28 5.56
N GLU A 38 7.44 -20.13 4.54
CA GLU A 38 6.29 -21.00 4.22
C GLU A 38 6.02 -22.04 5.32
N LEU A 39 7.07 -22.49 6.01
CA LEU A 39 6.97 -23.45 7.11
C LEU A 39 6.53 -22.79 8.43
N PHE A 40 7.00 -21.58 8.73
CA PHE A 40 6.77 -20.90 10.02
C PHE A 40 5.77 -19.74 9.98
N GLY A 41 5.61 -19.07 8.84
CA GLY A 41 4.70 -17.93 8.66
C GLY A 41 3.24 -18.29 8.95
N ARG A 42 2.85 -19.55 8.69
CA ARG A 42 1.54 -20.11 9.09
C ARG A 42 1.31 -20.21 10.59
N PHE A 43 2.35 -20.11 11.43
CA PHE A 43 2.27 -20.27 12.89
C PHE A 43 2.54 -18.98 13.66
N ALA A 44 2.97 -17.91 13.00
CA ALA A 44 3.35 -16.64 13.63
C ALA A 44 2.80 -15.44 12.85
N ASP A 45 1.49 -15.44 12.61
CA ASP A 45 0.78 -14.30 12.01
C ASP A 45 0.75 -13.12 13.00
N GLY A 46 1.56 -12.10 12.73
CA GLY A 46 1.66 -10.90 13.56
C GLY A 46 0.35 -10.11 13.68
N ARG A 47 -0.58 -10.24 12.72
CA ARG A 47 -1.86 -9.53 12.73
C ARG A 47 -2.78 -10.04 13.82
N LEU A 48 -2.79 -11.35 14.06
CA LEU A 48 -3.58 -11.95 15.14
C LEU A 48 -3.13 -11.45 16.51
N MET A 49 -1.83 -11.18 16.69
CA MET A 49 -1.32 -10.58 17.92
C MET A 49 -1.75 -9.12 18.07
N VAL A 50 -1.69 -8.32 17.01
CA VAL A 50 -2.19 -6.93 17.01
C VAL A 50 -3.68 -6.91 17.32
N ALA A 51 -4.48 -7.74 16.63
CA ALA A 51 -5.92 -7.85 16.86
C ALA A 51 -6.27 -8.30 18.28
N ALA A 52 -5.53 -9.25 18.85
CA ALA A 52 -5.75 -9.72 20.22
C ALA A 52 -5.38 -8.68 21.30
N LEU A 53 -4.47 -7.76 21.00
CA LEU A 53 -4.05 -6.69 21.90
C LEU A 53 -4.82 -5.38 21.70
N ASP A 54 -5.53 -5.24 20.57
CA ASP A 54 -6.34 -4.07 20.29
C ASP A 54 -7.57 -4.05 21.19
N LYS A 55 -7.80 -2.89 21.81
CA LYS A 55 -8.94 -2.62 22.70
C LYS A 55 -10.00 -1.76 22.04
N SER A 56 -9.75 -1.34 20.81
CA SER A 56 -10.66 -0.54 20.01
C SER A 56 -11.89 -1.35 19.65
N THR A 57 -13.03 -0.68 19.60
CA THR A 57 -14.29 -1.23 19.12
C THR A 57 -14.47 -1.00 17.63
N GLU A 58 -15.43 -1.68 17.02
CA GLU A 58 -15.85 -1.45 15.63
C GLU A 58 -16.22 0.03 15.37
N ALA A 59 -16.89 0.68 16.33
CA ALA A 59 -17.23 2.10 16.24
C ALA A 59 -15.99 3.01 16.31
N ASP A 60 -14.98 2.63 17.08
CA ASP A 60 -13.71 3.36 17.13
C ASP A 60 -12.98 3.27 15.78
N HIS A 61 -13.05 2.11 15.10
CA HIS A 61 -12.48 1.93 13.76
C HIS A 61 -13.17 2.79 12.71
N ALA A 62 -14.51 2.82 12.70
CA ALA A 62 -15.27 3.70 11.80
C ALA A 62 -14.98 5.18 12.06
N THR A 63 -14.88 5.59 13.32
CA THR A 63 -14.53 6.97 13.70
C THR A 63 -13.10 7.32 13.28
N ALA A 64 -12.14 6.41 13.45
CA ALA A 64 -10.76 6.62 13.04
C ALA A 64 -10.63 6.74 11.51
N ALA A 65 -11.44 6.00 10.74
CA ALA A 65 -11.40 6.05 9.29
C ALA A 65 -11.82 7.41 8.71
N SER A 66 -12.68 8.16 9.40
CA SER A 66 -13.13 9.51 8.99
C SER A 66 -12.41 10.66 9.73
N ALA A 67 -11.46 10.35 10.61
CA ALA A 67 -10.81 11.33 11.50
C ALA A 67 -10.02 12.43 10.76
N HIS A 68 -9.60 12.17 9.52
CA HIS A 68 -8.75 13.07 8.74
C HIS A 68 -9.53 14.06 7.88
N LEU A 69 -10.85 13.90 7.75
CA LEU A 69 -11.70 14.87 7.05
C LEU A 69 -11.68 16.25 7.73
N PRO A 70 -12.05 17.32 7.01
CA PRO A 70 -12.20 18.65 7.60
C PRO A 70 -13.14 18.64 8.82
N GLY A 71 -12.66 19.15 9.96
CA GLY A 71 -13.38 19.14 11.24
C GLY A 71 -13.30 17.83 12.03
N GLY A 72 -12.57 16.83 11.53
CA GLY A 72 -12.30 15.57 12.22
C GLY A 72 -11.33 15.72 13.40
N SER A 73 -11.19 14.66 14.20
CA SER A 73 -10.37 14.67 15.42
C SER A 73 -8.86 14.71 15.17
N ASP A 74 -8.41 14.36 13.96
CA ASP A 74 -7.01 14.39 13.52
C ASP A 74 -6.96 14.91 12.08
N GLU A 75 -7.62 16.06 11.83
CA GLU A 75 -7.76 16.67 10.50
C GLU A 75 -6.41 16.78 9.77
N ALA A 76 -6.35 16.21 8.56
CA ALA A 76 -5.16 16.24 7.71
C ALA A 76 -5.50 16.42 6.22
N PHE A 77 -6.72 16.07 5.81
CA PHE A 77 -7.19 16.23 4.44
C PHE A 77 -7.73 17.64 4.23
N THR A 78 -7.00 18.37 3.40
CA THR A 78 -7.40 19.69 2.91
C THR A 78 -7.54 19.60 1.40
N PRO A 79 -8.79 19.55 0.88
CA PRO A 79 -9.05 19.63 -0.54
C PRO A 79 -8.50 20.94 -1.13
N ASP A 80 -8.25 20.94 -2.44
CA ASP A 80 -7.89 22.17 -3.14
C ASP A 80 -9.10 23.08 -3.42
N GLU A 81 -8.86 24.15 -4.17
CA GLU A 81 -9.85 25.17 -4.50
C GLU A 81 -11.04 24.61 -5.31
N ASP A 82 -10.83 23.52 -6.05
CA ASP A 82 -11.86 22.83 -6.82
C ASP A 82 -12.53 21.70 -6.01
N GLY A 83 -12.13 21.52 -4.75
CA GLY A 83 -12.65 20.49 -3.85
C GLY A 83 -12.00 19.12 -4.05
N ALA A 84 -10.89 19.02 -4.80
CA ALA A 84 -10.20 17.76 -5.03
C ALA A 84 -9.19 17.45 -3.91
N LEU A 85 -9.19 16.19 -3.44
CA LEU A 85 -8.12 15.67 -2.59
C LEU A 85 -7.04 15.00 -3.45
N TRP A 86 -5.80 15.46 -3.32
CA TRP A 86 -4.66 14.86 -4.00
C TRP A 86 -4.11 13.68 -3.19
N ILE A 87 -3.91 12.54 -3.84
CA ILE A 87 -3.39 11.30 -3.24
C ILE A 87 -2.30 10.75 -4.16
N ASP A 88 -1.18 10.38 -3.57
CA ASP A 88 -0.09 9.69 -4.24
C ASP A 88 -0.16 8.18 -3.91
N TYR A 89 0.14 7.34 -4.90
CA TYR A 89 0.27 5.89 -4.73
C TYR A 89 1.62 5.42 -5.27
N VAL A 90 2.30 4.56 -4.53
CA VAL A 90 3.59 3.95 -4.92
C VAL A 90 3.66 2.54 -4.37
N ALA A 91 4.23 1.60 -5.12
CA ALA A 91 4.48 0.24 -4.65
C ALA A 91 5.82 -0.25 -5.20
N ASP A 92 6.36 -1.32 -4.61
CA ASP A 92 7.60 -1.97 -5.06
C ASP A 92 8.80 -1.03 -4.97
N LEU A 93 9.08 -0.58 -3.75
CA LEU A 93 10.17 0.33 -3.42
C LEU A 93 11.19 -0.36 -2.52
N GLY A 94 12.25 0.33 -2.13
CA GLY A 94 13.19 -0.24 -1.17
C GLY A 94 14.15 -1.27 -1.76
N ASP A 95 14.34 -1.29 -3.09
CA ASP A 95 15.32 -2.16 -3.75
C ASP A 95 16.75 -1.63 -3.68
N GLY A 96 16.92 -0.33 -3.55
CA GLY A 96 18.21 0.32 -3.39
C GLY A 96 18.03 1.80 -3.10
N PHE A 97 19.03 2.42 -2.48
CA PHE A 97 18.91 3.81 -2.06
C PHE A 97 18.61 4.75 -3.23
N ASP A 98 19.40 4.70 -4.30
CA ASP A 98 19.29 5.66 -5.42
C ASP A 98 17.92 5.63 -6.10
N ALA A 99 17.39 4.43 -6.37
CA ALA A 99 16.10 4.25 -7.05
C ALA A 99 14.92 4.69 -6.17
N THR A 100 14.90 4.25 -4.90
CA THR A 100 13.89 4.68 -3.94
C THR A 100 13.95 6.19 -3.72
N TYR A 101 15.15 6.76 -3.55
CA TYR A 101 15.35 8.20 -3.35
C TYR A 101 14.87 9.02 -4.55
N ALA A 102 15.11 8.54 -5.78
CA ALA A 102 14.65 9.21 -6.98
C ALA A 102 13.11 9.34 -7.02
N ILE A 103 12.39 8.25 -6.70
CA ILE A 103 10.92 8.26 -6.64
C ILE A 103 10.42 9.10 -5.47
N ALA A 104 10.98 8.91 -4.27
CA ALA A 104 10.62 9.70 -3.09
C ALA A 104 10.82 11.21 -3.34
N SER A 105 11.87 11.60 -4.06
CA SER A 105 12.15 13.00 -4.41
C SER A 105 11.14 13.59 -5.40
N LEU A 106 10.47 12.77 -6.20
CA LEU A 106 9.36 13.21 -7.07
C LEU A 106 8.08 13.38 -6.24
N LEU A 107 7.76 12.40 -5.39
CA LEU A 107 6.62 12.43 -4.46
C LEU A 107 6.71 13.61 -3.48
N ALA A 108 7.92 13.99 -3.06
CA ALA A 108 8.14 15.10 -2.15
C ALA A 108 7.83 16.48 -2.75
N ARG A 109 7.75 16.63 -4.08
CA ARG A 109 7.59 17.94 -4.72
C ARG A 109 6.18 18.47 -4.57
N GLU A 110 6.04 19.68 -4.06
CA GLU A 110 4.75 20.38 -3.99
C GLU A 110 4.03 20.46 -5.34
N THR A 111 4.81 20.58 -6.42
CA THR A 111 4.30 20.56 -7.79
C THR A 111 5.23 19.73 -8.68
N LEU A 112 4.65 18.86 -9.49
CA LEU A 112 5.35 18.08 -10.49
C LEU A 112 4.63 18.22 -11.83
N VAL A 113 5.36 18.49 -12.92
CA VAL A 113 4.78 18.57 -14.25
C VAL A 113 5.09 17.29 -15.01
N VAL A 114 4.04 16.58 -15.43
CA VAL A 114 4.11 15.33 -16.20
C VAL A 114 3.41 15.55 -17.54
N GLY A 115 4.20 15.73 -18.60
CA GLY A 115 3.68 16.13 -19.90
C GLY A 115 2.98 17.48 -19.81
N GLU A 116 1.69 17.52 -20.11
CA GLU A 116 0.85 18.73 -20.05
C GLU A 116 0.15 18.91 -18.69
N HIS A 117 0.29 17.95 -17.77
CA HIS A 117 -0.40 17.95 -16.49
C HIS A 117 0.50 18.49 -15.38
N ALA A 118 0.06 19.56 -14.71
CA ALA A 118 0.62 19.98 -13.44
C ALA A 118 -0.08 19.21 -12.31
N THR A 119 0.67 18.43 -11.55
CA THR A 119 0.19 17.69 -10.38
C THR A 119 0.65 18.37 -9.10
N ARG A 120 0.03 17.99 -7.98
CA ARG A 120 0.38 18.44 -6.64
C ARG A 120 0.76 17.23 -5.78
N ARG A 121 1.64 17.45 -4.80
CA ARG A 121 1.91 16.43 -3.77
C ARG A 121 0.61 16.06 -3.06
N GLY A 122 0.38 14.77 -2.88
CA GLY A 122 -0.77 14.26 -2.15
C GLY A 122 -0.77 14.70 -0.69
N ARG A 123 -1.99 14.84 -0.14
CA ARG A 123 -2.20 14.90 1.32
C ARG A 123 -2.13 13.52 1.96
N LEU A 124 -2.19 12.47 1.15
CA LEU A 124 -2.00 11.08 1.51
C LEU A 124 -1.03 10.45 0.51
N LEU A 125 0.00 9.78 1.02
CA LEU A 125 0.82 8.82 0.28
C LEU A 125 0.42 7.41 0.71
N VAL A 126 0.01 6.59 -0.25
CA VAL A 126 -0.25 5.16 -0.04
C VAL A 126 0.92 4.36 -0.59
N MET A 127 1.59 3.59 0.28
CA MET A 127 2.56 2.56 -0.09
C MET A 127 1.82 1.23 -0.25
N GLY A 128 1.83 0.71 -1.47
CA GLY A 128 0.93 -0.33 -1.94
C GLY A 128 1.45 -1.76 -1.86
N GLY A 129 2.49 -2.01 -1.07
CA GLY A 129 3.17 -3.30 -1.00
C GLY A 129 4.66 -3.19 -1.34
N ASP A 130 5.42 -4.10 -0.74
CA ASP A 130 6.86 -4.27 -0.90
C ASP A 130 7.63 -2.97 -0.61
N GLU A 131 7.63 -2.59 0.68
CA GLU A 131 8.38 -1.41 1.13
C GLU A 131 9.89 -1.67 1.24
N VAL A 132 10.32 -2.92 1.08
CA VAL A 132 11.70 -3.33 1.33
C VAL A 132 12.13 -4.55 0.53
N TYR A 133 13.36 -4.53 0.05
CA TYR A 133 14.00 -5.69 -0.57
C TYR A 133 15.39 -5.99 0.00
N PRO A 134 15.88 -7.24 -0.17
CA PRO A 134 15.13 -8.39 -0.69
C PRO A 134 14.21 -9.04 0.36
N LEU A 135 14.20 -8.52 1.59
CA LEU A 135 13.37 -9.00 2.69
C LEU A 135 13.40 -8.01 3.86
N ALA A 136 12.39 -8.07 4.70
CA ALA A 136 12.31 -7.36 5.96
C ALA A 136 13.56 -7.58 6.85
N SER A 137 14.24 -6.48 7.17
CA SER A 137 15.24 -6.40 8.24
C SER A 137 15.32 -4.97 8.74
N PRO A 138 15.70 -4.71 10.01
CA PRO A 138 15.79 -3.34 10.52
C PRO A 138 16.75 -2.48 9.68
N GLU A 139 17.86 -3.07 9.23
CA GLU A 139 18.84 -2.40 8.38
C GLU A 139 18.28 -2.07 6.99
N ASN A 140 17.58 -3.00 6.35
CA ASN A 140 16.99 -2.76 5.04
C ASN A 140 15.90 -1.68 5.10
N TYR A 141 14.97 -1.74 6.06
CA TYR A 141 13.96 -0.69 6.21
C TYR A 141 14.61 0.67 6.48
N GLN A 142 15.67 0.73 7.30
CA GLN A 142 16.36 1.99 7.56
C GLN A 142 17.03 2.52 6.28
N GLN A 143 17.90 1.74 5.64
CA GLN A 143 18.77 2.23 4.58
C GLN A 143 18.09 2.29 3.20
N ARG A 144 17.02 1.52 2.97
CA ARG A 144 16.37 1.37 1.66
C ARG A 144 15.00 2.03 1.57
N LEU A 145 14.32 2.26 2.70
CA LEU A 145 13.07 3.01 2.77
C LEU A 145 13.27 4.32 3.52
N ARG A 146 13.60 4.27 4.82
CA ARG A 146 13.53 5.45 5.70
C ARG A 146 14.49 6.54 5.29
N ASP A 147 15.78 6.21 5.17
CA ASP A 147 16.82 7.18 4.82
C ASP A 147 16.53 7.86 3.45
N PRO A 148 16.19 7.13 2.36
CA PRO A 148 15.75 7.75 1.11
C PRO A 148 14.60 8.75 1.26
N TYR A 149 13.55 8.40 2.00
CA TYR A 149 12.40 9.29 2.16
C TYR A 149 12.69 10.47 3.10
N ASP A 150 13.44 10.24 4.17
CA ASP A 150 13.92 11.28 5.09
C ASP A 150 14.76 12.32 4.33
N TRP A 151 15.57 11.88 3.36
CA TRP A 151 16.38 12.78 2.54
C TRP A 151 15.58 13.48 1.44
N ALA A 152 14.60 12.78 0.86
CA ALA A 152 13.78 13.31 -0.21
C ALA A 152 12.83 14.42 0.27
N PHE A 153 12.30 14.25 1.48
CA PHE A 153 11.44 15.24 2.12
C PHE A 153 11.86 15.45 3.58
N PRO A 154 12.92 16.22 3.86
CA PRO A 154 13.40 16.41 5.23
C PRO A 154 12.31 17.00 6.14
N ASP A 155 12.19 16.46 7.35
CA ASP A 155 11.19 16.89 8.33
C ASP A 155 11.50 18.31 8.84
N PRO A 156 10.68 19.33 8.51
CA PRO A 156 10.92 20.68 8.98
C PRO A 156 10.60 20.85 10.47
N GLU A 157 9.76 19.98 11.03
CA GLU A 157 9.23 20.06 12.40
C GLU A 157 9.15 18.65 13.04
N PRO A 158 10.30 18.08 13.47
CA PRO A 158 10.36 16.70 14.00
C PRO A 158 9.50 16.43 15.24
N GLU A 159 9.16 17.47 16.00
CA GLU A 159 8.32 17.39 17.20
C GLU A 159 6.83 17.58 16.88
N SER A 160 6.48 17.86 15.62
CA SER A 160 5.11 18.13 15.17
C SER A 160 4.56 16.92 14.43
N ASP A 161 3.37 16.49 14.82
CA ASP A 161 2.61 15.47 14.11
C ASP A 161 1.92 16.00 12.84
N SER A 162 2.00 17.32 12.55
CA SER A 162 1.36 17.88 11.35
C SER A 162 2.15 17.54 10.10
N GLY A 163 1.46 17.17 9.01
CA GLY A 163 2.09 16.88 7.73
C GLY A 163 1.18 16.03 6.84
N PRO A 164 1.54 15.85 5.55
CA PRO A 164 0.85 14.88 4.70
C PRO A 164 0.98 13.47 5.29
N LEU A 165 -0.09 12.69 5.16
CA LEU A 165 -0.14 11.35 5.72
C LEU A 165 0.63 10.35 4.86
N VAL A 166 1.17 9.31 5.50
CA VAL A 166 1.66 8.10 4.82
C VAL A 166 1.07 6.87 5.48
N TYR A 167 0.54 5.98 4.65
CA TYR A 167 0.02 4.68 5.05
C TYR A 167 0.59 3.62 4.12
N ALA A 168 0.83 2.42 4.64
CA ALA A 168 1.40 1.31 3.88
C ALA A 168 0.57 0.04 4.04
N ILE A 169 0.50 -0.81 3.02
CA ILE A 169 0.11 -2.22 3.16
C ILE A 169 1.31 -3.09 2.83
N PRO A 170 1.52 -4.22 3.53
CA PRO A 170 2.69 -5.05 3.28
C PRO A 170 2.54 -5.85 1.98
N GLY A 171 3.67 -6.03 1.29
CA GLY A 171 3.83 -7.03 0.24
C GLY A 171 4.47 -8.32 0.76
N ASN A 172 4.75 -9.26 -0.12
CA ASN A 172 5.36 -10.54 0.25
C ASN A 172 6.77 -10.36 0.86
N HIS A 173 7.52 -9.33 0.48
CA HIS A 173 8.86 -9.10 1.01
C HIS A 173 8.88 -8.54 2.44
N ASP A 174 7.79 -7.89 2.86
CA ASP A 174 7.55 -7.44 4.23
C ASP A 174 7.14 -8.61 5.13
N TRP A 175 6.51 -9.64 4.57
CA TRP A 175 5.96 -10.78 5.30
C TRP A 175 6.97 -11.88 5.67
N TYR A 176 8.16 -11.92 5.07
CA TYR A 176 9.11 -13.02 5.28
C TYR A 176 9.66 -13.17 6.71
N ASP A 177 9.45 -12.19 7.60
CA ASP A 177 9.78 -12.28 9.03
C ASP A 177 8.55 -12.52 9.93
N GLY A 178 7.38 -12.82 9.35
CA GLY A 178 6.10 -12.89 10.06
C GLY A 178 5.44 -11.52 10.27
N LEU A 179 5.78 -10.54 9.42
CA LEU A 179 5.30 -9.15 9.46
C LEU A 179 5.77 -8.36 10.70
N VAL A 180 6.80 -8.85 11.40
CA VAL A 180 7.21 -8.30 12.70
C VAL A 180 7.76 -6.89 12.56
N ILE A 181 8.68 -6.68 11.61
CA ILE A 181 9.33 -5.37 11.45
C ILE A 181 8.38 -4.35 10.84
N PHE A 182 7.54 -4.75 9.88
CA PHE A 182 6.51 -3.89 9.30
C PHE A 182 5.59 -3.33 10.41
N LEU A 183 5.03 -4.22 11.26
CA LEU A 183 4.17 -3.79 12.37
C LEU A 183 4.94 -2.91 13.37
N GLY A 184 6.18 -3.28 13.70
CA GLY A 184 7.04 -2.47 14.58
C GLY A 184 7.32 -1.06 14.05
N LEU A 185 7.30 -0.87 12.72
CA LEU A 185 7.59 0.40 12.07
C LEU A 185 6.32 1.23 11.81
N PHE A 186 5.29 0.64 11.21
CA PHE A 186 4.11 1.37 10.75
C PHE A 186 2.96 1.40 11.76
N THR A 187 2.88 0.43 12.67
CA THR A 187 1.74 0.29 13.62
C THR A 187 2.10 0.60 15.07
N ARG A 188 3.23 1.27 15.29
CA ARG A 188 3.70 1.66 16.63
C ARG A 188 2.89 2.84 17.18
N ARG A 189 2.79 2.93 18.52
CA ARG A 189 2.10 4.04 19.21
C ARG A 189 2.77 5.39 18.97
N ASP A 190 4.10 5.41 19.01
CA ASP A 190 4.86 6.60 18.64
C ASP A 190 4.80 6.72 17.12
N ARG A 191 4.13 7.73 16.58
CA ARG A 191 3.84 7.81 15.14
C ARG A 191 5.11 7.76 14.30
N LEU A 192 5.09 7.04 13.17
CA LEU A 192 6.21 7.04 12.23
C LEU A 192 6.27 8.40 11.54
N HIS A 193 7.44 9.04 11.63
CA HIS A 193 7.82 10.11 10.72
C HIS A 193 8.70 9.49 9.65
N LEU A 194 8.30 9.69 8.40
CA LEU A 194 9.05 9.30 7.23
C LEU A 194 9.33 10.62 6.50
N GLY A 195 10.45 11.25 6.78
CA GLY A 195 10.69 12.64 6.43
C GLY A 195 9.54 13.55 6.91
N GLY A 196 9.03 14.37 5.99
CA GLY A 196 7.88 15.25 6.20
C GLY A 196 6.52 14.53 6.20
N TRP A 197 6.46 13.22 5.92
CA TRP A 197 5.23 12.44 6.00
C TRP A 197 4.97 11.93 7.42
N ARG A 198 3.70 11.66 7.72
CA ARG A 198 3.20 11.29 9.04
C ARG A 198 2.31 10.05 8.98
N SER A 199 2.67 8.99 9.69
CA SER A 199 1.79 7.84 9.82
C SER A 199 0.82 8.00 11.00
N ARG A 200 -0.36 7.42 10.83
CA ARG A 200 -1.42 7.24 11.85
C ARG A 200 -1.89 5.79 11.91
N GLN A 201 -1.24 4.93 11.15
CA GLN A 201 -1.61 3.55 10.94
C GLN A 201 -1.44 2.75 12.24
N GLY A 202 -2.44 1.94 12.58
CA GLY A 202 -2.41 1.05 13.76
C GLY A 202 -2.48 -0.43 13.41
N ARG A 203 -2.65 -0.77 12.13
CA ARG A 203 -2.87 -2.11 11.60
C ARG A 203 -2.25 -2.21 10.21
N SER A 204 -1.94 -3.41 9.72
CA SER A 204 -1.34 -3.60 8.39
C SER A 204 -2.31 -3.42 7.21
N TYR A 205 -3.60 -3.24 7.52
CA TYR A 205 -4.68 -2.89 6.61
C TYR A 205 -5.44 -1.70 7.19
N PHE A 206 -6.14 -0.95 6.35
CA PHE A 206 -6.85 0.26 6.79
C PHE A 206 -7.95 0.66 5.83
N ALA A 207 -8.90 1.46 6.33
CA ALA A 207 -9.83 2.23 5.53
C ALA A 207 -9.73 3.71 5.91
N LEU A 208 -9.84 4.60 4.92
CA LEU A 208 -9.85 6.04 5.09
C LEU A 208 -10.97 6.66 4.27
N GLN A 209 -11.80 7.50 4.89
CA GLN A 209 -12.73 8.37 4.19
C GLN A 209 -11.94 9.57 3.65
N LEU A 210 -11.93 9.70 2.32
CA LEU A 210 -11.13 10.69 1.60
C LEU A 210 -11.90 12.00 1.43
N THR A 211 -13.17 11.89 1.05
CA THR A 211 -14.12 13.01 0.93
C THR A 211 -15.50 12.52 1.39
N GLY A 212 -16.57 13.29 1.13
CA GLY A 212 -17.93 12.92 1.56
C GLY A 212 -18.32 11.47 1.26
N ASP A 213 -18.20 11.04 0.00
CA ASP A 213 -18.62 9.71 -0.45
C ASP A 213 -17.46 8.83 -0.94
N TRP A 214 -16.22 9.33 -0.96
CA TRP A 214 -15.05 8.56 -1.39
C TRP A 214 -14.29 7.96 -0.23
N TRP A 215 -13.96 6.69 -0.38
CA TRP A 215 -13.23 5.88 0.58
C TRP A 215 -12.06 5.19 -0.11
N LEU A 216 -11.00 4.93 0.65
CA LEU A 216 -9.91 4.06 0.24
C LEU A 216 -9.81 2.91 1.24
N TRP A 217 -9.84 1.69 0.72
CA TRP A 217 -9.67 0.47 1.48
C TRP A 217 -8.37 -0.20 1.03
N ALA A 218 -7.48 -0.49 1.96
CA ALA A 218 -6.20 -1.11 1.68
C ALA A 218 -6.04 -2.40 2.47
N VAL A 219 -5.82 -3.50 1.76
CA VAL A 219 -5.97 -4.87 2.25
C VAL A 219 -4.60 -5.52 2.42
N ASP A 220 -4.43 -6.26 3.50
CA ASP A 220 -3.25 -7.10 3.71
C ASP A 220 -3.60 -8.56 3.41
N ALA A 221 -3.10 -9.06 2.28
CA ALA A 221 -3.43 -10.36 1.71
C ALA A 221 -2.56 -11.54 2.20
N GLN A 222 -1.64 -11.32 3.16
CA GLN A 222 -0.62 -12.30 3.56
C GLN A 222 0.19 -12.84 2.35
N LEU A 223 0.85 -14.00 2.56
CA LEU A 223 1.53 -14.78 1.53
C LEU A 223 0.60 -15.82 0.85
N ASP A 224 -0.62 -16.00 1.33
CA ASP A 224 -1.55 -17.05 0.85
C ASP A 224 -2.83 -16.48 0.20
N ASN A 225 -2.84 -15.18 -0.11
CA ASN A 225 -3.93 -14.51 -0.79
C ASN A 225 -5.26 -14.66 -0.05
N THR A 226 -5.25 -14.39 1.26
CA THR A 226 -6.45 -14.41 2.10
C THR A 226 -6.39 -13.33 3.18
N ILE A 227 -7.54 -13.12 3.84
CA ILE A 227 -7.65 -12.26 5.02
C ILE A 227 -8.21 -13.06 6.20
N ASP A 228 -7.70 -12.74 7.38
CA ASP A 228 -8.15 -13.31 8.65
C ASP A 228 -9.52 -12.75 9.08
N GLN A 229 -10.13 -13.37 10.10
CA GLN A 229 -11.44 -12.94 10.60
C GLN A 229 -11.42 -11.50 11.15
N PRO A 230 -10.43 -11.06 11.96
CA PRO A 230 -10.37 -9.67 12.41
C PRO A 230 -10.37 -8.63 11.27
N GLN A 231 -9.68 -8.90 10.16
CA GLN A 231 -9.68 -8.01 9.00
C GLN A 231 -11.05 -8.00 8.28
N ARG A 232 -11.74 -9.14 8.20
CA ARG A 232 -13.11 -9.21 7.68
C ARG A 232 -14.07 -8.39 8.54
N ASP A 233 -13.99 -8.56 9.86
CA ASP A 233 -14.84 -7.84 10.82
C ASP A 233 -14.59 -6.34 10.75
N TYR A 234 -13.32 -5.92 10.62
CA TYR A 234 -12.94 -4.53 10.41
C TYR A 234 -13.62 -3.93 9.17
N PHE A 235 -13.44 -4.53 7.99
CA PHE A 235 -14.06 -3.99 6.77
C PHE A 235 -15.58 -4.09 6.77
N SER A 236 -16.16 -5.10 7.43
CA SER A 236 -17.61 -5.17 7.64
C SER A 236 -18.11 -3.99 8.47
N ALA A 237 -17.43 -3.66 9.57
CA ALA A 237 -17.79 -2.52 10.42
C ALA A 237 -17.64 -1.17 9.69
N ILE A 238 -16.59 -1.00 8.89
CA ILE A 238 -16.43 0.18 8.05
C ILE A 238 -17.59 0.29 7.04
N ALA A 239 -17.92 -0.81 6.34
CA ALA A 239 -19.00 -0.82 5.36
C ALA A 239 -20.37 -0.44 5.96
N GLU A 240 -20.64 -0.84 7.20
CA GLU A 240 -21.87 -0.48 7.91
C GLU A 240 -21.95 1.02 8.28
N ALA A 241 -20.80 1.69 8.40
CA ALA A 241 -20.69 3.11 8.72
C ALA A 241 -20.64 4.02 7.50
N MET A 242 -20.49 3.47 6.30
CA MET A 242 -20.37 4.22 5.05
C MET A 242 -21.70 4.75 4.54
N GLU A 243 -21.61 5.77 3.68
CA GLU A 243 -22.72 6.24 2.87
C GLU A 243 -23.21 5.12 1.93
N PRO A 244 -24.53 4.96 1.71
CA PRO A 244 -25.06 3.86 0.91
C PRO A 244 -24.50 3.78 -0.51
N ASP A 245 -24.26 4.92 -1.15
CA ASP A 245 -23.78 5.08 -2.52
C ASP A 245 -22.28 5.45 -2.60
N ALA A 246 -21.51 5.11 -1.56
CA ALA A 246 -20.08 5.42 -1.49
C ALA A 246 -19.25 4.82 -2.64
N HIS A 247 -18.17 5.50 -2.98
CA HIS A 247 -17.15 5.07 -3.93
C HIS A 247 -15.91 4.59 -3.20
N VAL A 248 -15.47 3.36 -3.46
CA VAL A 248 -14.32 2.74 -2.76
C VAL A 248 -13.17 2.49 -3.72
N ILE A 249 -12.04 3.13 -3.48
CA ILE A 249 -10.75 2.77 -4.08
C ILE A 249 -10.19 1.58 -3.31
N LEU A 250 -9.96 0.46 -3.99
CA LEU A 250 -9.45 -0.76 -3.36
C LEU A 250 -7.95 -0.92 -3.66
N CYS A 251 -7.13 -1.04 -2.63
CA CYS A 251 -5.69 -1.29 -2.74
C CYS A 251 -5.38 -2.70 -2.21
N GLY A 252 -4.68 -3.51 -3.00
CA GLY A 252 -4.17 -4.80 -2.56
C GLY A 252 -2.73 -5.01 -3.02
N PRO A 253 -1.96 -5.91 -2.39
CA PRO A 253 -0.53 -6.03 -2.65
C PRO A 253 -0.23 -6.65 -4.02
N GLU A 254 -1.07 -7.57 -4.51
CA GLU A 254 -0.86 -8.29 -5.78
C GLU A 254 -1.92 -7.96 -6.86
N PRO A 255 -1.54 -7.75 -8.12
CA PRO A 255 -2.46 -7.40 -9.20
C PRO A 255 -3.13 -8.67 -9.75
N GLY A 256 -3.98 -9.29 -8.94
CA GLY A 256 -4.58 -10.61 -9.22
C GLY A 256 -5.28 -10.75 -10.58
N TRP A 257 -5.72 -9.63 -11.18
CA TRP A 257 -6.26 -9.61 -12.54
C TRP A 257 -5.23 -10.02 -13.61
N LEU A 258 -3.92 -9.88 -13.38
CA LEU A 258 -2.87 -10.32 -14.30
C LEU A 258 -2.62 -11.83 -14.25
N TYR A 259 -3.04 -12.51 -13.17
CA TYR A 259 -2.71 -13.91 -12.89
C TYR A 259 -3.83 -14.90 -13.22
N THR A 260 -4.94 -14.46 -13.82
CA THR A 260 -6.15 -15.28 -14.06
C THR A 260 -5.98 -16.47 -15.02
N ARG A 261 -4.81 -16.61 -15.65
CA ARG A 261 -4.45 -17.74 -16.52
C ARG A 261 -3.81 -18.89 -15.76
N ASP A 262 -3.27 -18.61 -14.58
CA ASP A 262 -2.81 -19.65 -13.68
C ASP A 262 -4.03 -20.19 -12.92
N PRO A 263 -4.47 -21.44 -13.18
CA PRO A 263 -5.63 -22.00 -12.51
C PRO A 263 -5.43 -22.17 -11.01
N ASP A 264 -4.18 -22.15 -10.53
CA ASP A 264 -3.84 -22.26 -9.12
C ASP A 264 -3.67 -20.89 -8.43
N SER A 265 -3.68 -19.79 -9.20
CA SER A 265 -3.58 -18.43 -8.63
C SER A 265 -4.87 -18.03 -7.93
N ARG A 266 -4.71 -17.52 -6.71
CA ARG A 266 -5.80 -17.03 -5.85
C ARG A 266 -5.69 -15.54 -5.55
N SER A 267 -4.77 -14.83 -6.18
CA SER A 267 -4.51 -13.40 -5.90
C SER A 267 -5.73 -12.52 -6.19
N LEU A 268 -6.62 -12.94 -7.08
CA LEU A 268 -7.88 -12.23 -7.34
C LEU A 268 -8.93 -12.45 -6.23
N ASP A 269 -8.91 -13.60 -5.55
CA ASP A 269 -9.91 -13.99 -4.53
C ASP A 269 -9.99 -12.97 -3.38
N VAL A 270 -8.89 -12.30 -3.05
CA VAL A 270 -8.84 -11.28 -2.00
C VAL A 270 -9.75 -10.10 -2.35
N TYR A 271 -9.71 -9.66 -3.60
CA TYR A 271 -10.56 -8.58 -4.09
C TYR A 271 -12.02 -9.02 -4.17
N ASP A 272 -12.27 -10.27 -4.56
CA ASP A 272 -13.62 -10.86 -4.57
C ASP A 272 -14.23 -10.83 -3.18
N LEU A 273 -13.48 -11.32 -2.19
CA LEU A 273 -13.90 -11.40 -0.80
C LEU A 273 -14.18 -10.03 -0.19
N ILE A 274 -13.30 -9.04 -0.43
CA ILE A 274 -13.52 -7.67 0.06
C ILE A 274 -14.72 -7.04 -0.66
N GLY A 275 -14.87 -7.28 -1.96
CA GLY A 275 -16.04 -6.87 -2.72
C GLY A 275 -17.34 -7.50 -2.21
N ASP A 276 -17.30 -8.76 -1.78
CA ASP A 276 -18.45 -9.45 -1.16
C ASP A 276 -18.84 -8.83 0.18
N ILE A 277 -17.85 -8.51 1.03
CA ILE A 277 -18.09 -7.80 2.30
C ILE A 277 -18.75 -6.45 2.03
N LEU A 278 -18.21 -5.66 1.09
CA LEU A 278 -18.76 -4.36 0.73
C LEU A 278 -20.20 -4.52 0.21
N ARG A 279 -20.46 -5.41 -0.75
CA ARG A 279 -21.81 -5.63 -1.30
C ARG A 279 -22.82 -6.12 -0.25
N ALA A 280 -22.39 -6.97 0.68
CA ALA A 280 -23.27 -7.51 1.70
C ALA A 280 -23.74 -6.44 2.69
N LYS A 281 -22.93 -5.42 2.94
CA LYS A 281 -23.17 -4.38 3.95
C LYS A 281 -23.59 -3.04 3.37
N CYS A 282 -23.02 -2.68 2.22
CA CYS A 282 -23.28 -1.45 1.47
C CYS A 282 -23.51 -1.77 -0.02
N PRO A 283 -24.69 -2.34 -0.38
CA PRO A 283 -24.95 -2.90 -1.71
C PRO A 283 -25.01 -1.86 -2.85
N MET A 284 -25.17 -0.59 -2.53
CA MET A 284 -25.22 0.50 -3.50
C MET A 284 -23.85 1.16 -3.73
N ALA A 285 -22.83 0.77 -2.94
CA ALA A 285 -21.47 1.26 -3.09
C ALA A 285 -20.81 0.70 -4.37
N GLN A 286 -19.89 1.48 -4.91
CA GLN A 286 -19.17 1.17 -6.15
C GLN A 286 -17.67 1.09 -5.89
N ILE A 287 -16.96 0.26 -6.65
CA ILE A 287 -15.49 0.21 -6.64
C ILE A 287 -15.00 0.71 -8.01
N PRO A 288 -14.79 2.02 -8.19
CA PRO A 288 -14.37 2.57 -9.47
C PRO A 288 -12.91 2.29 -9.83
N LEU A 289 -12.06 2.00 -8.83
CA LEU A 289 -10.61 1.86 -8.99
C LEU A 289 -10.05 0.78 -8.06
N VAL A 290 -9.23 -0.10 -8.64
CA VAL A 290 -8.42 -1.10 -7.94
C VAL A 290 -6.94 -0.83 -8.24
N LEU A 291 -6.13 -0.71 -7.20
CA LEU A 291 -4.70 -0.39 -7.25
C LEU A 291 -3.88 -1.55 -6.68
N SER A 292 -2.73 -1.82 -7.27
CA SER A 292 -1.79 -2.81 -6.77
C SER A 292 -0.35 -2.58 -7.23
N GLY A 293 0.60 -3.27 -6.61
CA GLY A 293 2.03 -3.32 -6.91
C GLY A 293 2.46 -4.70 -7.41
N ASP A 294 3.45 -5.29 -6.73
CA ASP A 294 4.06 -6.63 -6.86
C ASP A 294 4.78 -6.87 -8.20
N THR A 295 4.11 -6.59 -9.32
CA THR A 295 4.75 -6.64 -10.64
C THR A 295 5.40 -5.29 -10.96
N HIS A 296 6.70 -5.31 -11.27
CA HIS A 296 7.52 -4.10 -11.33
C HIS A 296 7.37 -3.32 -12.65
N HIS A 297 6.13 -3.01 -13.00
CA HIS A 297 5.76 -2.25 -14.18
C HIS A 297 4.47 -1.45 -13.94
N TYR A 298 4.13 -0.60 -14.91
CA TYR A 298 2.84 0.08 -14.95
C TYR A 298 1.92 -0.59 -15.98
N SER A 299 0.68 -0.88 -15.58
CA SER A 299 -0.37 -1.28 -16.50
C SER A 299 -1.72 -0.75 -16.05
N ARG A 300 -2.64 -0.55 -17.00
CA ARG A 300 -3.99 -0.07 -16.74
C ARG A 300 -5.00 -0.76 -17.64
N TYR A 301 -5.98 -1.40 -17.02
CA TYR A 301 -7.10 -2.05 -17.69
C TYR A 301 -8.42 -1.42 -17.24
N ILE A 302 -9.41 -1.47 -18.11
CA ILE A 302 -10.76 -0.95 -17.85
C ILE A 302 -11.75 -2.09 -18.05
N GLY A 303 -12.60 -2.33 -17.06
CA GLY A 303 -13.70 -3.27 -17.18
C GLY A 303 -14.64 -2.86 -18.29
N ALA A 304 -14.77 -3.69 -19.34
CA ALA A 304 -15.53 -3.33 -20.54
C ALA A 304 -17.01 -3.02 -20.27
N THR A 305 -17.62 -3.70 -19.30
CA THR A 305 -19.01 -3.47 -18.89
C THR A 305 -19.12 -2.48 -17.75
N SER A 306 -18.19 -2.54 -16.79
CA SER A 306 -18.32 -1.87 -15.51
C SER A 306 -17.61 -0.53 -15.40
N GLY A 307 -16.69 -0.22 -16.32
CA GLY A 307 -15.86 0.97 -16.26
C GLY A 307 -14.78 0.96 -15.15
N VAL A 308 -14.74 -0.06 -14.29
CA VAL A 308 -13.76 -0.20 -13.20
C VAL A 308 -12.35 -0.18 -13.74
N GLN A 309 -11.50 0.62 -13.11
CA GLN A 309 -10.09 0.77 -13.44
C GLN A 309 -9.27 -0.23 -12.63
N PHE A 310 -8.43 -1.01 -13.29
CA PHE A 310 -7.44 -1.87 -12.66
C PHE A 310 -6.06 -1.33 -13.00
N VAL A 311 -5.32 -0.87 -12.00
CA VAL A 311 -4.03 -0.20 -12.19
C VAL A 311 -2.96 -0.93 -11.39
N THR A 312 -1.97 -1.45 -12.11
CA THR A 312 -0.71 -1.92 -11.52
C THR A 312 0.28 -0.75 -11.55
N ALA A 313 0.89 -0.44 -10.41
CA ALA A 313 1.81 0.68 -10.24
C ALA A 313 3.10 0.30 -9.48
N GLY A 314 3.74 -0.81 -9.86
CA GLY A 314 4.96 -1.31 -9.21
C GLY A 314 6.26 -0.65 -9.65
N GLY A 315 6.21 0.64 -9.95
CA GLY A 315 7.35 1.43 -10.44
C GLY A 315 8.10 2.19 -9.33
N GLY A 316 7.96 1.81 -8.06
CA GLY A 316 8.39 2.59 -6.90
C GLY A 316 9.90 2.64 -6.63
N GLY A 317 10.69 1.90 -7.39
CA GLY A 317 12.15 1.84 -7.24
C GLY A 317 12.72 0.42 -7.30
N GLY A 318 11.84 -0.59 -7.36
CA GLY A 318 12.15 -1.97 -7.69
C GLY A 318 12.80 -2.15 -9.05
N PHE A 319 13.34 -3.34 -9.30
CA PHE A 319 13.92 -3.67 -10.59
C PHE A 319 12.80 -3.77 -11.64
N LEU A 320 12.89 -3.03 -12.75
CA LEU A 320 11.77 -3.00 -13.69
C LEU A 320 11.59 -4.31 -14.47
N GLU A 321 10.34 -4.74 -14.58
CA GLU A 321 9.90 -5.83 -15.44
C GLU A 321 9.49 -5.34 -16.83
N ALA A 322 9.69 -6.19 -17.84
CA ALA A 322 9.41 -5.83 -19.22
C ALA A 322 7.93 -6.06 -19.55
N THR A 323 7.25 -5.08 -20.16
CA THR A 323 5.79 -5.14 -20.43
C THR A 323 5.38 -5.84 -21.73
N HIS A 324 6.32 -6.30 -22.55
CA HIS A 324 6.02 -6.90 -23.87
C HIS A 324 5.21 -8.22 -23.82
N HIS A 325 5.08 -8.83 -22.64
CA HIS A 325 4.28 -10.03 -22.42
C HIS A 325 2.82 -9.72 -22.06
N LEU A 326 2.52 -8.48 -21.64
CA LEU A 326 1.18 -8.03 -21.33
C LEU A 326 0.30 -8.11 -22.57
N LYS A 327 -0.98 -8.37 -22.34
CA LYS A 327 -1.99 -8.46 -23.40
C LYS A 327 -2.81 -7.19 -23.40
N ASP A 328 -3.28 -6.80 -24.57
CA ASP A 328 -4.19 -5.66 -24.70
C ASP A 328 -5.52 -5.91 -23.95
N GLU A 329 -5.92 -7.18 -23.85
CA GLU A 329 -7.13 -7.63 -23.16
C GLU A 329 -6.85 -8.79 -22.21
N ILE A 330 -7.51 -8.74 -21.05
CA ILE A 330 -7.44 -9.76 -20.01
C ILE A 330 -8.85 -10.30 -19.77
N ALA A 331 -8.99 -11.62 -19.83
CA ALA A 331 -10.19 -12.30 -19.39
C ALA A 331 -10.09 -12.58 -17.89
N LEU A 332 -11.04 -12.07 -17.11
CA LEU A 332 -11.24 -12.52 -15.75
C LEU A 332 -11.97 -13.87 -15.84
N ASN A 333 -11.28 -14.97 -15.53
CA ASN A 333 -11.78 -16.32 -15.73
C ASN A 333 -12.87 -16.66 -14.69
N ARG A 334 -14.08 -16.17 -14.91
CA ARG A 334 -15.22 -16.24 -13.98
C ARG A 334 -16.25 -17.28 -14.41
N GLY A 335 -15.81 -18.53 -14.55
CA GLY A 335 -16.69 -19.65 -14.88
C GLY A 335 -17.67 -20.05 -13.75
N ASP A 336 -17.60 -19.44 -12.57
CA ASP A 336 -18.48 -19.75 -11.43
C ASP A 336 -19.60 -18.69 -11.26
N PRO A 337 -20.88 -19.05 -11.43
CA PRO A 337 -22.01 -18.13 -11.25
C PRO A 337 -22.22 -17.63 -9.81
N ASN A 338 -21.47 -18.13 -8.82
CA ASN A 338 -21.49 -17.63 -7.43
C ASN A 338 -20.29 -16.73 -7.07
N VAL A 339 -19.33 -16.54 -7.99
CA VAL A 339 -18.11 -15.72 -7.80
C VAL A 339 -18.03 -14.64 -8.88
N ALA A 340 -19.19 -14.15 -9.31
CA ALA A 340 -19.27 -13.04 -10.21
C ALA A 340 -19.26 -11.75 -9.40
N LEU A 341 -18.08 -11.14 -9.24
CA LEU A 341 -17.96 -9.71 -8.98
C LEU A 341 -18.79 -8.95 -10.03
N GLY A 342 -20.04 -8.64 -9.71
CA GLY A 342 -20.86 -7.71 -10.46
C GLY A 342 -20.28 -6.32 -10.26
N TRP A 343 -19.30 -5.95 -11.06
CA TRP A 343 -18.92 -4.57 -11.23
C TRP A 343 -20.01 -3.96 -12.13
N SER A 344 -20.91 -3.17 -11.55
CA SER A 344 -21.95 -2.43 -12.30
C SER A 344 -21.42 -1.10 -12.79
#